data_AF-C0P5E5-F1
#
_entry.id   AF-C0P5E5-F1
#
_cell.length_a   1.000
_cell.length_b   1.000
_cell.length_c   1.000
_cell.angle_alpha   90.00
_cell.angle_beta   90.00
_cell.angle_gamma   90.00
#
_symmetry.space_group_name_H-M   'P 1'
#
loop_
_entity.id
_entity.type
_entity.pdbx_description
1 polymer ?
#
loop_
_entity_poly.entity_id
_entity_poly.type
_entity_poly.pdbx_seq_one_letter_code
_entity_poly.pdbx_strand_id
1 'polypeptide(L)'
;MYSSSCHVMSEKPNGSKAVTLLLRLSTLVLSLISAVVMATATSDCTIYGHGGAAKVTIMFKNYRPFVFLVVLNIAAAVLEAAAIYLQVVKGDDGDEAPKLPRIILVVLDVVVLALVNAATGAVVAAVIAYGPEIDACTVAGGGRFREQVRRSELLSIAASISAVSAAVAKDVPLPFSVWPLSSESGDYY
;
A
#
# COMPACT_ATOMS: atom_id res chain seq x y z
N MET A 1 10.55 0.55 55.42
CA MET A 1 10.04 1.41 54.33
C MET A 1 10.71 0.96 53.04
N TYR A 2 10.15 -0.06 52.38
CA TYR A 2 10.57 -0.44 51.03
C TYR A 2 9.75 0.40 50.06
N SER A 3 10.30 1.55 49.65
CA SER A 3 9.74 2.28 48.53
C SER A 3 10.16 1.50 47.28
N SER A 4 9.32 0.56 46.84
CA SER A 4 9.42 0.03 45.48
C SER A 4 9.23 1.22 44.55
N SER A 5 10.35 1.79 44.12
CA SER A 5 10.38 2.69 42.98
C SER A 5 9.76 1.93 41.84
N CYS A 6 8.49 2.23 41.57
CA CYS A 6 7.83 1.96 40.31
C CYS A 6 8.68 2.67 39.24
N HIS A 7 9.73 2.01 38.79
CA HIS A 7 10.15 2.05 37.41
C HIS A 7 9.01 1.41 36.61
N VAL A 8 7.84 2.05 36.60
CA VAL A 8 7.15 2.24 35.34
C VAL A 8 8.14 3.09 34.57
N MET A 9 9.08 2.40 33.91
CA MET A 9 9.84 3.03 32.85
C MET A 9 8.75 3.66 32.00
N SER A 10 8.70 4.98 32.09
CA SER A 10 7.90 5.83 31.25
C SER A 10 8.43 5.52 29.85
N GLU A 11 7.89 4.48 29.23
CA GLU A 11 8.07 4.21 27.82
C GLU A 11 7.66 5.52 27.18
N LYS A 12 8.67 6.27 26.72
CA LYS A 12 8.47 7.55 26.06
C LYS A 12 7.35 7.30 25.04
N PRO A 13 6.19 7.97 25.16
CA PRO A 13 5.10 7.78 24.23
C PRO A 13 5.63 8.16 22.85
N ASN A 14 5.98 7.16 22.05
CA ASN A 14 6.53 7.34 20.71
C ASN A 14 5.38 7.19 19.72
N GLY A 15 4.46 8.15 19.71
CA GLY A 15 3.32 8.17 18.80
C GLY A 15 3.73 8.08 17.34
N SER A 16 4.93 8.57 17.02
CA SER A 16 5.54 8.46 15.70
C SER A 16 5.61 7.00 15.24
N LYS A 17 5.98 6.04 16.10
CA LYS A 17 6.01 4.62 15.75
C LYS A 17 4.62 4.11 15.39
N ALA A 18 3.61 4.42 16.20
CA ALA A 18 2.22 4.00 15.95
C ALA A 18 1.68 4.61 14.65
N VAL A 19 1.93 5.90 14.42
CA VAL A 19 1.50 6.59 13.20
C VAL A 19 2.20 6.01 11.97
N THR A 20 3.52 5.80 12.01
CA THR A 20 4.25 5.17 10.90
C THR A 20 3.71 3.77 10.63
N LEU A 21 3.42 2.97 11.66
CA LEU A 21 2.87 1.62 11.49
C LEU A 21 1.48 1.66 10.82
N LEU A 22 0.59 2.56 11.25
CA LEU A 22 -0.74 2.74 10.64
C LEU A 22 -0.64 3.19 9.18
N LEU A 23 0.28 4.11 8.88
CA LEU A 23 0.49 4.58 7.51
C LEU A 23 1.06 3.47 6.62
N ARG A 24 1.98 2.65 7.14
CA ARG A 24 2.50 1.47 6.42
C ARG A 24 1.44 0.40 6.18
N LEU A 25 0.62 0.12 7.18
CA LEU A 25 -0.52 -0.80 7.03
C LEU A 25 -1.49 -0.27 5.97
N SER A 26 -1.75 1.04 5.96
CA SER A 26 -2.58 1.68 4.94
C SER A 26 -1.96 1.55 3.55
N THR A 27 -0.65 1.80 3.39
CA THR A 27 0.07 1.62 2.13
C THR A 27 -0.01 0.18 1.65
N LEU A 28 0.21 -0.80 2.53
CA LEU A 28 0.10 -2.22 2.25
C LEU A 28 -1.30 -2.58 1.72
N VAL A 29 -2.34 -2.17 2.44
CA VAL A 29 -3.73 -2.48 2.08
C VAL A 29 -4.12 -1.77 0.77
N LEU A 30 -3.78 -0.50 0.60
CA LEU A 30 -4.08 0.25 -0.62
C LEU A 30 -3.37 -0.34 -1.83
N SER A 31 -2.11 -0.74 -1.70
CA SER A 31 -1.34 -1.37 -2.77
C SER A 31 -1.90 -2.74 -3.15
N LEU A 32 -2.26 -3.57 -2.16
CA LEU A 32 -2.94 -4.84 -2.39
C LEU A 32 -4.30 -4.66 -3.07
N ILE A 33 -5.13 -3.74 -2.59
CA ILE A 33 -6.44 -3.48 -3.21
C ILE A 33 -6.23 -2.98 -4.64
N SER A 34 -5.26 -2.09 -4.90
CA SER A 34 -4.95 -1.63 -6.25
C SER A 34 -4.55 -2.79 -7.17
N ALA A 35 -3.68 -3.69 -6.70
CA ALA A 35 -3.30 -4.90 -7.43
C ALA A 35 -4.50 -5.83 -7.68
N VAL A 36 -5.35 -6.06 -6.67
CA VAL A 36 -6.54 -6.93 -6.80
C VAL A 36 -7.57 -6.32 -7.73
N VAL A 37 -7.89 -5.03 -7.60
CA VAL A 37 -8.83 -4.33 -8.48
C VAL A 37 -8.35 -4.39 -9.93
N MET A 38 -7.05 -4.21 -10.16
CA MET A 38 -6.49 -4.31 -11.51
C MET A 38 -6.45 -5.76 -12.02
N ALA A 39 -6.10 -6.74 -11.18
CA ALA A 39 -6.07 -8.15 -11.58
C ALA A 39 -7.48 -8.73 -11.83
N THR A 40 -8.48 -8.24 -11.11
CA THR A 40 -9.90 -8.61 -11.27
C THR A 40 -10.65 -7.78 -12.31
N ALA A 41 -10.00 -6.75 -12.85
CA ALA A 41 -10.44 -6.17 -14.10
C ALA A 41 -10.22 -7.22 -15.18
N THR A 42 -11.22 -8.05 -15.42
CA THR A 42 -11.28 -9.08 -16.47
C THR A 42 -12.54 -8.95 -17.29
N SER A 43 -13.21 -7.79 -17.28
CA SER A 43 -14.36 -7.57 -18.14
C SER A 43 -13.93 -7.71 -19.59
N ASP A 44 -14.25 -8.86 -20.20
CA ASP A 44 -14.08 -9.13 -21.61
C ASP A 44 -14.75 -7.99 -22.37
N CYS A 45 -13.94 -7.10 -22.91
CA CYS A 45 -14.42 -6.06 -23.77
C CYS A 45 -14.43 -6.62 -25.19
N THR A 46 -15.61 -6.87 -25.71
CA THR A 46 -15.82 -7.17 -27.12
C THR A 46 -16.06 -5.88 -27.88
N ILE A 47 -15.06 -5.44 -28.63
CA ILE A 47 -15.26 -4.43 -29.67
C ILE A 47 -15.83 -5.16 -30.89
N TYR A 48 -17.00 -4.72 -31.36
CA TYR A 48 -17.54 -5.16 -32.64
C TYR A 48 -16.91 -4.34 -33.76
N GLY A 49 -16.16 -4.97 -34.66
CA GLY A 49 -15.69 -4.31 -35.87
C GLY A 49 -16.84 -3.86 -36.78
N HIS A 50 -16.56 -2.90 -37.66
CA HIS A 50 -17.51 -2.43 -38.69
C HIS A 50 -18.05 -3.64 -39.49
N GLY A 51 -19.36 -3.84 -39.50
CA GLY A 51 -20.01 -5.01 -40.12
C GLY A 51 -20.26 -6.21 -39.18
N GLY A 52 -20.04 -6.07 -37.87
CA GLY A 52 -20.40 -7.09 -36.86
C GLY A 52 -19.52 -8.34 -36.83
N ALA A 53 -18.53 -8.46 -37.73
CA ALA A 53 -17.76 -9.69 -37.92
C ALA A 53 -16.53 -9.84 -37.01
N ALA A 54 -15.87 -8.75 -36.61
CA ALA A 54 -14.68 -8.85 -35.78
C ALA A 54 -15.03 -8.73 -34.29
N LYS A 55 -15.00 -9.85 -33.57
CA LYS A 55 -15.07 -9.92 -32.10
C LYS A 55 -13.65 -9.93 -31.54
N VAL A 56 -13.06 -8.75 -31.33
CA VAL A 56 -11.77 -8.69 -30.62
C VAL A 56 -12.09 -8.63 -29.13
N THR A 57 -11.91 -9.75 -28.43
CA THR A 57 -11.92 -9.77 -26.97
C THR A 57 -10.60 -9.20 -26.49
N ILE A 58 -10.64 -7.98 -26.01
CA ILE A 58 -9.48 -7.33 -25.41
C ILE A 58 -9.43 -7.74 -23.93
N MET A 59 -8.40 -8.50 -23.56
CA MET A 59 -8.12 -8.85 -22.17
C MET A 59 -7.00 -7.96 -21.60
N PHE A 60 -7.11 -7.62 -20.32
CA PHE A 60 -6.17 -6.71 -19.65
C PHE A 60 -4.75 -7.24 -19.53
N LYS A 61 -4.60 -8.55 -19.40
CA LYS A 61 -3.28 -9.22 -19.43
C LYS A 61 -2.50 -8.95 -20.73
N ASN A 62 -3.16 -8.48 -21.79
CA ASN A 62 -2.50 -8.11 -23.04
C ASN A 62 -1.79 -6.75 -22.92
N TYR A 63 -2.17 -5.90 -21.97
CA TYR A 63 -1.54 -4.61 -21.73
C TYR A 63 -0.43 -4.76 -20.68
N ARG A 64 0.83 -4.73 -21.16
CA ARG A 64 2.02 -4.80 -20.31
C ARG A 64 2.02 -3.81 -19.13
N PRO A 65 1.55 -2.56 -19.27
CA PRO A 65 1.55 -1.61 -18.15
C PRO A 65 0.71 -2.04 -16.95
N PHE A 66 -0.45 -2.68 -17.18
CA PHE A 66 -1.28 -3.17 -16.07
C PHE A 66 -0.65 -4.35 -15.35
N VAL A 67 -0.01 -5.27 -16.09
CA VAL A 67 0.78 -6.35 -15.50
C VAL A 67 1.93 -5.79 -14.67
N PHE A 68 2.62 -4.76 -15.18
CA PHE A 68 3.66 -4.06 -14.43
C PHE A 68 3.13 -3.43 -13.14
N LEU A 69 1.99 -2.71 -13.19
CA LEU A 69 1.37 -2.15 -11.99
C LEU A 69 1.09 -3.24 -10.95
N VAL A 70 0.48 -4.35 -11.35
CA VAL A 70 0.10 -5.44 -10.43
C VAL A 70 1.34 -6.01 -9.75
N VAL A 71 2.39 -6.29 -10.51
CA VAL A 71 3.66 -6.83 -9.98
C VAL A 71 4.32 -5.83 -9.03
N LEU A 72 4.39 -4.55 -9.40
CA LEU A 72 5.02 -3.50 -8.58
C LEU A 72 4.26 -3.28 -7.26
N ASN A 73 2.93 -3.27 -7.30
CA ASN A 73 2.11 -3.15 -6.10
C ASN A 73 2.22 -4.38 -5.18
N ILE A 74 2.25 -5.60 -5.74
CA ILE A 74 2.49 -6.81 -4.93
C ILE A 74 3.87 -6.74 -4.28
N ALA A 75 4.91 -6.37 -5.03
CA ALA A 75 6.25 -6.21 -4.49
C ALA A 75 6.30 -5.14 -3.39
N ALA A 76 5.64 -4.00 -3.57
CA ALA A 76 5.52 -2.96 -2.56
C ALA A 76 4.81 -3.47 -1.29
N ALA A 77 3.72 -4.21 -1.43
CA ALA A 77 3.00 -4.81 -0.30
C ALA A 77 3.86 -5.82 0.48
N VAL A 78 4.65 -6.65 -0.21
CA VAL A 78 5.58 -7.60 0.43
C VAL A 78 6.67 -6.86 1.20
N LEU A 79 7.24 -5.80 0.63
CA LEU A 79 8.24 -4.99 1.31
C LEU A 79 7.66 -4.24 2.51
N GLU A 80 6.43 -3.70 2.41
CA GLU A 80 5.73 -3.10 3.54
C GLU A 80 5.47 -4.12 4.65
N ALA A 81 5.05 -5.34 4.31
CA ALA A 81 4.85 -6.41 5.28
C ALA A 81 6.16 -6.74 6.03
N ALA A 82 7.28 -6.85 5.30
CA ALA A 82 8.60 -7.03 5.91
C ALA A 82 9.00 -5.85 6.79
N ALA A 83 8.66 -4.63 6.37
CA ALA A 83 8.98 -3.41 7.10
C ALA A 83 8.14 -3.29 8.39
N ILE A 84 6.87 -3.68 8.37
CA ILE A 84 6.00 -3.80 9.55
C ILE A 84 6.55 -4.85 10.51
N TYR A 85 6.91 -6.04 9.99
CA TYR A 85 7.51 -7.11 10.80
C TYR A 85 8.77 -6.64 11.52
N LEU A 86 9.67 -5.93 10.82
CA LEU A 86 10.88 -5.35 11.42
C LEU A 86 10.57 -4.28 12.49
N GLN A 87 9.49 -3.51 12.35
CA GLN A 87 9.08 -2.53 13.36
C GLN A 87 8.48 -3.20 14.61
N VAL A 88 7.70 -4.27 14.44
CA VAL A 88 7.04 -4.99 15.54
C VAL A 88 8.04 -5.84 16.32
N VAL A 89 8.83 -6.69 15.64
CA VAL A 89 9.75 -7.63 16.29
C VAL A 89 10.83 -6.91 17.10
N LYS A 90 11.26 -5.73 16.65
CA LYS A 90 12.31 -4.98 17.34
C LYS A 90 11.78 -3.92 18.31
N GLY A 91 10.48 -3.92 18.60
CA GLY A 91 9.88 -3.04 19.59
C GLY A 91 10.48 -3.19 20.99
N ASP A 92 11.08 -4.36 21.31
CA ASP A 92 11.37 -4.78 22.69
C ASP A 92 12.87 -4.95 23.02
N ASP A 93 13.77 -4.98 22.02
CA ASP A 93 15.20 -5.18 22.30
C ASP A 93 15.86 -3.86 22.71
N GLY A 94 16.00 -3.67 24.03
CA GLY A 94 16.54 -2.50 24.70
C GLY A 94 17.86 -1.95 24.16
N ASP A 95 17.95 -0.61 24.16
CA ASP A 95 19.07 0.35 24.09
C ASP A 95 20.32 0.13 23.21
N GLU A 96 20.59 -1.07 22.71
CA GLU A 96 21.64 -1.36 21.74
C GLU A 96 21.07 -1.80 20.40
N ALA A 97 19.92 -1.24 20.00
CA ALA A 97 19.36 -1.51 18.68
C ALA A 97 20.43 -1.20 17.61
N PRO A 98 20.95 -2.20 16.86
CA PRO A 98 21.97 -1.96 15.85
C PRO A 98 21.48 -0.87 14.88
N LYS A 99 22.36 0.01 14.41
CA LYS A 99 22.03 1.04 13.42
C LYS A 99 21.49 0.43 12.11
N LEU A 100 21.81 -0.85 11.89
CA LEU A 100 21.51 -1.64 10.70
C LEU A 100 19.99 -1.73 10.38
N PRO A 101 19.09 -2.11 11.30
CA PRO A 101 17.64 -2.08 11.06
C PRO A 101 17.07 -0.70 10.73
N ARG A 102 17.59 0.38 11.33
CA ARG A 102 17.13 1.73 10.96
C ARG A 102 17.46 2.04 9.51
N ILE A 103 18.66 1.67 9.06
CA ILE A 103 19.08 1.81 7.67
C ILE A 103 18.20 0.94 6.77
N ILE A 104 17.97 -0.33 7.13
CA ILE A 104 17.09 -1.23 6.35
C ILE A 104 15.69 -0.65 6.22
N LEU A 105 15.09 -0.15 7.31
CA LEU A 105 13.75 0.44 7.27
C LEU A 105 13.69 1.66 6.34
N VAL A 106 14.72 2.51 6.36
CA VAL A 106 14.82 3.65 5.44
C VAL A 106 14.95 3.19 3.99
N VAL A 107 15.78 2.17 3.72
CA VAL A 107 15.91 1.60 2.37
C VAL A 107 14.59 1.00 1.90
N LEU A 108 13.90 0.24 2.75
CA LEU A 108 12.59 -0.32 2.44
C LEU A 108 11.57 0.79 2.13
N ASP A 109 11.53 1.86 2.93
CA ASP A 109 10.63 3.00 2.66
C ASP A 109 10.89 3.63 1.29
N VAL A 110 12.17 3.83 0.94
CA VAL A 110 12.55 4.41 -0.36
C VAL A 110 12.18 3.48 -1.51
N VAL A 111 12.41 2.17 -1.36
CA VAL A 111 12.07 1.19 -2.40
C VAL A 111 10.56 1.05 -2.54
N VAL A 112 9.79 0.99 -1.46
CA VAL A 112 8.33 0.96 -1.48
C VAL A 112 7.80 2.22 -2.19
N LEU A 113 8.29 3.40 -1.83
CA LEU A 113 7.89 4.66 -2.47
C LEU A 113 8.20 4.63 -3.97
N ALA A 114 9.38 4.15 -4.36
CA ALA A 114 9.76 4.02 -5.77
C ALA A 114 8.85 3.05 -6.53
N LEU A 115 8.53 1.90 -5.95
CA LEU A 115 7.65 0.89 -6.55
C LEU A 115 6.22 1.40 -6.71
N VAL A 116 5.65 2.03 -5.68
CA VAL A 116 4.29 2.58 -5.73
C VAL A 116 4.21 3.74 -6.73
N ASN A 117 5.22 4.62 -6.78
CA ASN A 117 5.26 5.68 -7.79
C ASN A 117 5.44 5.14 -9.22
N ALA A 118 6.25 4.09 -9.40
CA ALA A 118 6.39 3.42 -10.69
C ALA A 118 5.07 2.73 -11.12
N ALA A 119 4.35 2.12 -10.17
CA ALA A 119 3.04 1.53 -10.41
C ALA A 119 2.02 2.61 -10.81
N THR A 120 1.95 3.72 -10.07
CA THR A 120 1.12 4.87 -10.41
C THR A 120 1.45 5.40 -11.81
N GLY A 121 2.73 5.56 -12.13
CA GLY A 121 3.19 5.97 -13.46
C GLY A 121 2.77 4.98 -14.56
N ALA A 122 2.84 3.67 -14.29
CA ALA A 122 2.40 2.64 -15.23
C ALA A 122 0.91 2.73 -15.53
N VAL A 123 0.05 3.00 -14.54
CA VAL A 123 -1.39 3.18 -14.79
C VAL A 123 -1.69 4.48 -15.52
N VAL A 124 -1.05 5.59 -15.17
CA VAL A 124 -1.22 6.85 -15.90
C VAL A 124 -0.79 6.68 -17.36
N ALA A 125 0.36 6.05 -17.61
CA ALA A 125 0.81 5.74 -18.96
C ALA A 125 -0.17 4.82 -19.71
N ALA A 126 -0.76 3.83 -19.03
CA ALA A 126 -1.76 2.95 -19.62
C ALA A 126 -3.04 3.71 -20.01
N VAL A 127 -3.54 4.59 -19.14
CA VAL A 127 -4.73 5.42 -19.40
C VAL A 127 -4.49 6.35 -20.59
N ILE A 128 -3.29 6.93 -20.71
CA ILE A 128 -2.93 7.80 -21.84
C ILE A 128 -2.79 7.00 -23.14
N ALA A 129 -2.06 5.87 -23.10
CA ALA A 129 -1.77 5.09 -24.30
C ALA A 129 -3.00 4.33 -24.84
N TYR A 130 -3.82 3.79 -23.94
CA TYR A 130 -4.95 2.93 -24.30
C TYR A 130 -6.30 3.60 -24.06
N GLY A 131 -6.35 4.85 -23.60
CA GLY A 131 -7.58 5.59 -23.29
C GLY A 131 -8.71 5.40 -24.32
N PRO A 132 -8.45 5.52 -25.64
CA PRO A 132 -9.47 5.28 -26.66
C PRO A 132 -10.04 3.85 -26.66
N GLU A 133 -9.21 2.84 -26.44
CA GLU A 133 -9.63 1.43 -26.35
C GLU A 133 -10.41 1.19 -25.06
N ILE A 134 -9.95 1.76 -23.94
CA ILE A 134 -10.63 1.73 -22.64
C ILE A 134 -12.02 2.37 -22.75
N ASP A 135 -12.13 3.52 -23.41
CA ASP A 135 -13.40 4.22 -23.62
C ASP A 135 -14.32 3.47 -24.59
N ALA A 136 -13.81 2.88 -25.67
CA ALA A 136 -14.60 2.00 -26.53
C ALA A 136 -15.18 0.81 -25.74
N CYS A 137 -14.39 0.27 -24.81
CA CYS A 137 -14.82 -0.78 -23.90
C CYS A 137 -15.85 -0.33 -22.88
N THR A 138 -15.91 0.95 -22.52
CA THR A 138 -16.98 1.44 -21.63
C THR A 138 -18.34 1.39 -22.28
N VAL A 139 -18.42 1.71 -23.58
CA VAL A 139 -19.68 1.69 -24.33
C VAL A 139 -20.18 0.26 -24.51
N ALA A 140 -19.29 -0.71 -24.77
CA ALA A 140 -19.65 -2.10 -24.98
C ALA A 140 -19.84 -2.92 -23.68
N GLY A 141 -19.01 -2.67 -22.66
CA GLY A 141 -18.91 -3.47 -21.43
C GLY A 141 -19.61 -2.87 -20.20
N GLY A 142 -20.46 -1.86 -20.38
CA GLY A 142 -21.21 -1.23 -19.29
C GLY A 142 -20.37 -0.37 -18.33
N GLY A 143 -19.28 0.22 -18.83
CA GLY A 143 -18.46 1.20 -18.09
C GLY A 143 -17.61 0.66 -16.92
N ARG A 144 -17.78 -0.61 -16.53
CA ARG A 144 -17.13 -1.19 -15.33
C ARG A 144 -15.61 -1.17 -15.41
N PHE A 145 -15.05 -1.38 -16.60
CA PHE A 145 -13.60 -1.43 -16.76
C PHE A 145 -12.92 -0.10 -16.45
N ARG A 146 -13.40 0.99 -17.06
CA ARG A 146 -12.87 2.34 -16.81
C ARG A 146 -13.02 2.73 -15.35
N GLU A 147 -14.13 2.35 -14.72
CA GLU A 147 -14.34 2.56 -13.29
C GLU A 147 -13.29 1.80 -12.45
N GLN A 148 -12.96 0.56 -12.80
CA GLN A 148 -11.91 -0.20 -12.11
C GLN A 148 -10.51 0.40 -12.30
N VAL A 149 -10.15 0.81 -13.52
CA VAL A 149 -8.86 1.47 -13.79
C VAL A 149 -8.77 2.79 -13.02
N ARG A 150 -9.83 3.60 -13.07
CA ARG A 150 -9.89 4.87 -12.33
C ARG A 150 -9.80 4.65 -10.82
N ARG A 151 -10.44 3.62 -10.27
CA ARG A 151 -10.29 3.27 -8.84
C ARG A 151 -8.87 2.83 -8.51
N SER A 152 -8.25 1.99 -9.34
CA SER A 152 -6.84 1.58 -9.15
C SER A 152 -5.87 2.77 -9.22
N GLU A 153 -6.11 3.72 -10.12
CA GLU A 153 -5.36 4.98 -10.21
C GLU A 153 -5.45 5.78 -8.90
N LEU A 154 -6.67 6.01 -8.41
CA LEU A 154 -6.90 6.74 -7.15
C LEU A 154 -6.26 6.04 -5.94
N LEU A 155 -6.38 4.71 -5.86
CA LEU A 155 -5.78 3.91 -4.80
C LEU A 155 -4.25 3.98 -4.84
N SER A 156 -3.64 4.00 -6.03
CA SER A 156 -2.18 4.09 -6.18
C SER A 156 -1.67 5.48 -5.79
N ILE A 157 -2.39 6.55 -6.15
CA ILE A 157 -2.07 7.91 -5.67
C ILE A 157 -2.20 7.99 -4.14
N ALA A 158 -3.26 7.43 -3.57
CA ALA A 158 -3.44 7.37 -2.11
C ALA A 158 -2.30 6.59 -1.43
N ALA A 159 -1.88 5.47 -2.02
CA ALA A 159 -0.73 4.70 -1.54
C ALA A 159 0.57 5.51 -1.58
N SER A 160 0.82 6.27 -2.66
CA SER A 160 1.98 7.18 -2.75
C SER A 160 1.97 8.23 -1.63
N ILE A 161 0.83 8.86 -1.36
CA ILE A 161 0.68 9.86 -0.29
C ILE A 161 0.89 9.21 1.09
N SER A 162 0.37 8.00 1.28
CA SER A 162 0.56 7.22 2.51
C SER A 162 2.02 6.85 2.74
N ALA A 163 2.74 6.41 1.69
CA ALA A 163 4.15 6.08 1.77
C ALA A 163 5.02 7.31 2.09
N VAL A 164 4.75 8.45 1.44
CA VAL A 164 5.44 9.72 1.73
C VAL A 164 5.18 10.16 3.17
N SER A 165 3.93 10.08 3.63
CA SER A 165 3.62 10.47 5.00
C SER A 165 4.22 9.52 6.03
N ALA A 166 4.30 8.21 5.77
CA ALA A 166 5.00 7.25 6.63
C ALA A 166 6.50 7.60 6.75
N ALA A 167 7.12 7.98 5.63
CA ALA A 167 8.51 8.37 5.58
C ALA A 167 8.79 9.70 6.29
N VAL A 168 7.82 10.63 6.37
CA VAL A 168 7.96 11.88 7.14
C VAL A 168 7.65 11.66 8.62
N ALA A 169 6.61 10.88 8.94
CA ALA A 169 6.15 10.68 10.31
C ALA A 169 7.19 10.00 11.21
N LYS A 170 8.04 9.13 10.65
CA LYS A 170 9.12 8.45 11.40
C LYS A 170 10.18 9.42 11.95
N ASP A 171 10.33 10.60 11.33
CA ASP A 171 11.33 11.61 11.72
C ASP A 171 10.76 12.67 12.69
N VAL A 172 9.45 12.67 12.96
CA VAL A 172 8.79 13.64 13.84
C VAL A 172 8.41 12.97 15.17
N PRO A 173 9.00 13.35 16.32
CA PRO A 173 8.56 12.85 17.62
C PRO A 173 7.18 13.41 17.97
N LEU A 174 6.21 12.53 18.24
CA LEU A 174 4.84 12.89 18.62
C LEU A 174 4.59 12.54 20.10
N PRO A 175 3.97 13.45 20.89
CA PRO A 175 3.88 13.32 22.35
C PRO A 175 2.80 12.36 22.86
N PHE A 176 2.00 11.77 21.98
CA PHE A 176 0.93 10.84 22.33
C PHE A 176 1.34 9.41 22.00
N SER A 177 0.88 8.41 22.74
CA SER A 177 0.89 7.01 22.30
C SER A 177 -0.55 6.61 21.98
N VAL A 178 -0.79 6.08 20.79
CA VAL A 178 -2.11 5.52 20.40
C VAL A 178 -2.11 4.00 20.53
N TRP A 179 -1.16 3.44 21.29
CA TRP A 179 -1.06 1.99 21.43
C TRP A 179 -2.39 1.47 21.97
N PRO A 180 -3.00 0.44 21.34
CA PRO A 180 -4.15 -0.19 21.95
C PRO A 180 -3.67 -0.72 23.30
N LEU A 181 -4.20 -0.17 24.39
CA LEU A 181 -4.10 -0.76 25.72
C LEU A 181 -4.43 -2.23 25.49
N SER A 182 -3.43 -3.10 25.67
CA SER A 182 -3.71 -4.53 25.73
C SER A 182 -4.74 -4.62 26.83
N SER A 183 -5.97 -5.00 26.47
CA SER A 183 -6.97 -5.28 27.47
C SER A 183 -6.33 -6.38 28.28
N GLU A 184 -5.86 -6.06 29.48
CA GLU A 184 -5.81 -7.03 30.55
C GLU A 184 -7.20 -7.63 30.52
N SER A 185 -7.30 -8.82 29.94
CA SER A 185 -8.33 -9.77 30.27
C SER A 185 -8.13 -10.02 31.74
N GLY A 186 -8.65 -9.10 32.56
CA GLY A 186 -8.86 -9.34 33.96
C GLY A 186 -9.72 -10.58 34.00
N ASP A 187 -9.09 -11.67 34.43
CA ASP A 187 -9.75 -12.88 34.88
C ASP A 187 -10.73 -12.45 35.97
N TYR A 188 -11.95 -12.11 35.57
CA TYR A 188 -13.07 -11.91 36.46
C TYR A 188 -13.55 -13.30 36.89
N TYR A 189 -13.14 -13.68 38.10
CA TYR A 189 -13.78 -14.62 39.04
C TYR A 189 -14.16 -16.02 38.55
#